data_AF-A0A347UG93-F1
#
_entry.id   AF-A0A347UG93-F1
#
_cell.length_a   1.000
_cell.length_b   1.000
_cell.length_c   1.000
_cell.angle_alpha   90.00
_cell.angle_beta   90.00
_cell.angle_gamma   90.00
#
_symmetry.space_group_name_H-M   'P 1'
#
loop_
_entity.id
_entity.type
_entity.pdbx_description
1 polymer ?
#
loop_
_entity_poly.entity_id
_entity_poly.type
_entity_poly.pdbx_seq_one_letter_code
_entity_poly.pdbx_strand_id
1 'polypeptide(L)'
;MRDWQPFLGLPLWVWLFVFPALLAGFCLIRGKTAKRILAPVWRFLDRVYVFAGVIAAFFMLMILLLIVAQMISRWSGLTFPGSTEYAGYAMAATSFFALAYALVNGSHIRVSIFLNMNEHTRFWLDALATLIAAVIATYFARYAIKTNIMSVVLNDRTQGQDYTPEWLISFFSMFANAPSKWGQIWAETGSGWVYTPIWLPQLPMSIGTILLAVALWDALTRLLVNGETSIVGEAIE
;
A
#
# COMPACT_ATOMS: atom_id res chain seq x y z
N MET A 1 -6.57 -25.59 -2.34
CA MET A 1 -6.15 -24.21 -1.96
C MET A 1 -5.39 -24.29 -0.63
N ARG A 2 -4.08 -24.58 -0.69
CA ARG A 2 -3.24 -24.63 0.53
C ARG A 2 -2.86 -23.20 0.85
N ASP A 3 -3.29 -22.69 2.01
CA ASP A 3 -2.74 -21.43 2.53
C ASP A 3 -1.22 -21.60 2.59
N TRP A 4 -0.52 -20.82 1.78
CA TRP A 4 0.93 -20.60 1.70
C TRP A 4 1.81 -21.61 2.45
N GLN A 5 2.65 -22.34 1.69
CA GLN A 5 3.63 -23.27 2.25
C GLN A 5 4.44 -22.60 3.38
N PRO A 6 4.66 -23.28 4.51
CA PRO A 6 5.40 -22.72 5.64
C PRO A 6 6.80 -22.32 5.18
N PHE A 7 7.09 -21.02 5.21
CA PHE A 7 8.43 -20.51 4.96
C PHE A 7 9.24 -20.77 6.24
N LEU A 8 10.32 -21.57 6.15
CA LEU A 8 11.14 -22.01 7.29
C LEU A 8 10.35 -22.77 8.39
N GLY A 9 9.32 -23.53 8.02
CA GLY A 9 8.61 -24.42 8.97
C GLY A 9 7.58 -23.74 9.90
N LEU A 10 7.39 -22.42 9.80
CA LEU A 10 6.36 -21.68 10.52
C LEU A 10 5.30 -21.11 9.55
N PRO A 11 4.01 -21.06 9.97
CA PRO A 11 2.99 -20.44 9.14
C PRO A 11 3.31 -18.95 8.91
N LEU A 12 3.08 -18.46 7.70
CA LEU A 12 3.42 -17.08 7.27
C LEU A 12 2.77 -16.00 8.17
N TRP A 13 1.67 -16.34 8.84
CA TRP A 13 1.01 -15.51 9.85
C TRP A 13 1.90 -15.27 11.10
N VAL A 14 2.76 -16.21 11.49
CA VAL A 14 3.71 -16.03 12.61
C VAL A 14 4.74 -14.97 12.25
N TRP A 15 5.28 -15.00 11.04
CA TRP A 15 6.22 -13.97 10.59
C TRP A 15 5.58 -12.60 10.41
N LEU A 16 4.34 -12.56 9.92
CA LEU A 16 3.63 -11.31 9.64
C LEU A 16 3.06 -10.63 10.89
N PHE A 17 2.70 -11.40 11.94
CA PHE A 17 2.05 -10.88 13.14
C PHE A 17 2.88 -11.04 14.42
N VAL A 18 3.55 -12.18 14.61
CA VAL A 18 4.30 -12.46 15.85
C VAL A 18 5.64 -11.74 15.85
N PHE A 19 6.35 -11.68 14.72
CA PHE A 19 7.64 -10.97 14.67
C PHE A 19 7.50 -9.46 14.91
N PRO A 20 6.55 -8.71 14.30
CA PRO A 20 6.38 -7.29 14.57
C PRO A 20 5.83 -7.01 15.98
N ALA A 21 4.95 -7.87 16.51
CA ALA A 21 4.46 -7.76 17.88
C ALA A 21 5.56 -8.04 18.93
N LEU A 22 6.45 -9.01 18.67
CA LEU A 22 7.64 -9.25 19.50
C LEU A 22 8.64 -8.10 19.39
N LEU A 23 8.80 -7.49 18.21
CA LEU A 23 9.63 -6.30 18.02
C LEU A 23 9.06 -5.10 18.78
N ALA A 24 7.74 -4.91 18.77
CA ALA A 24 7.04 -3.90 19.56
C ALA A 24 7.22 -4.15 21.07
N GLY A 25 7.08 -5.40 21.52
CA GLY A 25 7.37 -5.80 22.91
C GLY A 25 8.83 -5.59 23.31
N PHE A 26 9.78 -5.84 22.40
CA PHE A 26 11.20 -5.58 22.63
C PHE A 26 11.51 -4.08 22.69
N CYS A 27 10.85 -3.27 21.86
CA CYS A 27 10.95 -1.81 21.90
C CYS A 27 10.43 -1.23 23.23
N LEU A 28 9.34 -1.79 23.79
CA LEU A 28 8.83 -1.44 25.12
C LEU A 28 9.85 -1.70 26.25
N ILE A 29 10.62 -2.80 26.15
CA ILE A 29 11.55 -3.22 27.23
C ILE A 29 12.94 -2.57 27.07
N ARG A 30 13.39 -2.24 25.85
CA ARG A 30 14.75 -1.73 25.56
C ARG A 30 14.77 -0.52 24.59
N GLY A 31 13.99 0.51 24.87
CA GLY A 31 13.85 1.71 24.01
C GLY A 31 15.17 2.36 23.56
N LYS A 32 16.18 2.50 24.44
CA LYS A 32 17.47 3.14 24.09
C LYS A 32 18.32 2.32 23.11
N THR A 33 18.31 0.99 23.20
CA THR A 33 19.06 0.10 22.29
C THR A 33 18.34 -0.05 20.95
N ALA A 34 17.01 -0.14 20.98
CA ALA A 34 16.17 -0.21 19.78
C ALA A 34 16.32 1.04 18.91
N LYS A 35 16.38 2.24 19.52
CA LYS A 35 16.59 3.51 18.79
C LYS A 35 17.86 3.51 17.94
N ARG A 36 18.96 2.94 18.44
CA ARG A 36 20.25 2.91 17.72
C ARG A 36 20.23 1.97 16.50
N ILE A 37 19.46 0.88 16.57
CA ILE A 37 19.35 -0.11 15.49
C ILE A 37 18.29 0.30 14.46
N LEU A 38 17.18 0.90 14.89
CA LEU A 38 16.06 1.26 14.03
C LEU A 38 16.22 2.63 13.35
N ALA A 39 17.04 3.54 13.88
CA ALA A 39 17.30 4.84 13.25
C ALA A 39 17.69 4.80 11.76
N PRO A 40 18.60 3.92 11.28
CA PRO A 40 18.89 3.82 9.85
C PRO A 40 17.70 3.27 9.04
N VAL A 41 16.92 2.35 9.62
CA VAL A 41 15.73 1.77 9.00
C VAL A 41 14.64 2.83 8.83
N TRP A 42 14.38 3.61 9.88
CA TRP A 42 13.42 4.72 9.86
C TRP A 42 13.73 5.73 8.75
N ARG A 43 14.99 6.12 8.58
CA ARG A 43 15.39 7.02 7.49
C ARG A 43 15.16 6.44 6.10
N PHE A 44 15.34 5.13 5.94
CA PHE A 44 15.05 4.46 4.67
C PHE A 44 13.54 4.39 4.42
N LEU A 45 12.76 4.01 5.43
CA LEU A 45 11.29 3.98 5.39
C LEU A 45 10.71 5.37 5.08
N ASP A 46 11.22 6.43 5.71
CA ASP A 46 10.79 7.82 5.46
C ASP A 46 10.93 8.19 3.98
N ARG A 47 12.03 7.79 3.32
CA ARG A 47 12.20 8.01 1.87
C ARG A 47 11.20 7.21 1.05
N VAL A 48 10.92 5.97 1.44
CA VAL A 48 9.93 5.11 0.77
C VAL A 48 8.53 5.73 0.87
N TYR A 49 8.15 6.29 2.03
CA TYR A 49 6.87 6.95 2.21
C TYR A 49 6.75 8.24 1.38
N VAL A 50 7.79 9.07 1.35
CA VAL A 50 7.81 10.26 0.48
C VAL A 50 7.70 9.86 -0.99
N PHE A 51 8.42 8.82 -1.41
CA PHE A 51 8.33 8.31 -2.78
C PHE A 51 6.92 7.81 -3.12
N ALA A 52 6.26 7.11 -2.19
CA ALA A 52 4.86 6.71 -2.35
C ALA A 52 3.92 7.93 -2.49
N GLY A 53 4.15 8.99 -1.71
CA GLY A 53 3.42 10.26 -1.85
C GLY A 53 3.61 10.93 -3.22
N VAL A 54 4.83 10.93 -3.75
CA VAL A 54 5.13 11.44 -5.11
C VAL A 54 4.42 10.62 -6.18
N ILE A 55 4.42 9.29 -6.04
CA ILE A 55 3.67 8.39 -6.94
C ILE A 55 2.17 8.70 -6.88
N ALA A 56 1.61 8.89 -5.69
CA ALA A 56 0.20 9.25 -5.53
C ALA A 56 -0.13 10.59 -6.22
N ALA A 57 0.72 11.61 -6.08
CA ALA A 57 0.54 12.90 -6.75
C ALA A 57 0.58 12.76 -8.28
N PHE A 58 1.45 11.90 -8.81
CA PHE A 58 1.48 11.58 -10.25
C PHE A 58 0.16 10.95 -10.72
N PHE A 59 -0.36 9.95 -10.01
CA PHE A 59 -1.66 9.36 -10.34
C PHE A 59 -2.82 10.35 -10.21
N MET A 60 -2.77 11.26 -9.23
CA MET A 60 -3.75 12.34 -9.09
C MET A 60 -3.76 13.27 -10.31
N LEU A 61 -2.58 13.67 -10.81
CA LEU A 61 -2.46 14.45 -12.03
C LEU A 61 -2.98 13.67 -13.26
N MET A 62 -2.71 12.37 -13.32
CA MET A 62 -3.22 11.50 -14.38
C MET A 62 -4.75 11.45 -14.38
N ILE A 63 -5.41 11.35 -13.22
CA ILE A 63 -6.88 11.41 -13.11
C ILE A 63 -7.40 12.73 -13.68
N LEU A 64 -6.79 13.85 -13.32
CA LEU A 64 -7.17 15.17 -13.83
C LEU A 64 -7.09 15.20 -15.37
N LEU A 65 -5.98 14.73 -15.94
CA LEU A 65 -5.79 14.69 -17.39
C LEU A 65 -6.80 13.77 -18.09
N LEU A 66 -7.11 12.60 -17.51
CA LEU A 66 -8.12 11.68 -18.04
C LEU A 66 -9.52 12.30 -18.06
N ILE A 67 -9.91 12.99 -16.97
CA ILE A 67 -11.22 13.65 -16.89
C ILE A 67 -11.30 14.81 -17.89
N VAL A 68 -10.24 15.63 -18.01
CA VAL A 68 -10.19 16.72 -19.00
C VAL A 68 -10.27 16.16 -20.42
N ALA A 69 -9.52 15.11 -20.74
CA ALA A 69 -9.58 14.45 -22.04
C ALA A 69 -10.97 13.87 -22.32
N GLN A 70 -11.63 13.27 -21.33
CA GLN A 70 -13.00 12.77 -21.45
C GLN A 70 -13.99 13.90 -21.76
N MET A 71 -13.85 15.06 -21.11
CA MET A 71 -14.69 16.23 -21.39
C MET A 71 -14.50 16.76 -22.82
N ILE A 72 -13.24 16.86 -23.29
CA ILE A 72 -12.93 17.30 -24.66
C ILE A 72 -13.47 16.31 -25.69
N SER A 73 -13.24 15.00 -25.46
CA SER A 73 -13.73 13.94 -26.35
C SER A 73 -15.25 14.03 -26.51
N ARG A 74 -15.97 14.20 -25.39
CA ARG A 74 -17.42 14.37 -25.38
C ARG A 74 -17.88 15.60 -26.17
N TRP A 75 -17.11 16.69 -26.15
CA TRP A 75 -17.42 17.90 -26.91
C TRP A 75 -17.21 17.72 -28.43
N SER A 76 -16.24 16.89 -28.82
CA SER A 76 -15.95 16.55 -30.23
C SER A 76 -16.88 15.48 -30.82
N GLY A 77 -17.82 14.95 -30.04
CA GLY A 77 -18.70 13.85 -30.46
C GLY A 77 -18.00 12.49 -30.57
N LEU A 78 -16.71 12.41 -30.22
CA LEU A 78 -15.95 11.16 -30.14
C LEU A 78 -16.15 10.53 -28.75
N THR A 79 -16.47 9.25 -28.70
CA THR A 79 -16.47 8.49 -27.45
C THR A 79 -15.06 8.01 -27.15
N PHE A 80 -14.58 8.30 -25.94
CA PHE A 80 -13.33 7.73 -25.42
C PHE A 80 -13.67 6.46 -24.62
N PRO A 81 -13.59 5.26 -25.22
CA PRO A 81 -13.88 4.01 -24.52
C PRO A 81 -12.88 3.80 -23.37
N GLY A 82 -13.35 3.28 -22.24
CA GLY A 82 -12.50 2.95 -21.08
C GLY A 82 -12.05 4.13 -20.19
N SER A 83 -12.33 5.40 -20.54
CA SER A 83 -11.90 6.57 -19.72
C SER A 83 -12.25 6.45 -18.24
N THR A 84 -13.47 5.99 -17.93
CA THR A 84 -13.98 5.87 -16.57
C THR A 84 -13.29 4.76 -15.78
N GLU A 85 -12.92 3.67 -16.44
CA GLU A 85 -12.30 2.51 -15.79
C GLU A 85 -10.81 2.81 -15.51
N TYR A 86 -10.07 3.40 -16.47
CA TYR A 86 -8.71 3.89 -16.23
C TYR A 86 -8.64 4.94 -15.12
N ALA A 87 -9.60 5.88 -15.08
CA ALA A 87 -9.71 6.86 -14.00
C ALA A 87 -9.97 6.17 -12.65
N GLY A 88 -10.80 5.12 -12.63
CA GLY A 88 -11.04 4.28 -11.46
C GLY A 88 -9.77 3.58 -10.94
N TYR A 89 -8.96 3.01 -11.84
CA TYR A 89 -7.68 2.39 -11.45
C TYR A 89 -6.69 3.41 -10.90
N ALA A 90 -6.57 4.57 -11.55
CA ALA A 90 -5.70 5.65 -11.11
C ALA A 90 -6.12 6.20 -9.74
N MET A 91 -7.43 6.31 -9.48
CA MET A 91 -8.00 6.72 -8.20
C MET A 91 -7.67 5.72 -7.09
N ALA A 92 -7.83 4.42 -7.36
CA ALA A 92 -7.48 3.37 -6.41
C ALA A 92 -5.98 3.44 -6.08
N ALA A 93 -5.11 3.53 -7.09
CA ALA A 93 -3.67 3.67 -6.90
C ALA A 93 -3.31 4.90 -6.05
N THR A 94 -3.88 6.07 -6.39
CA THR A 94 -3.66 7.32 -5.65
C THR A 94 -4.00 7.16 -4.17
N SER A 95 -5.18 6.61 -3.87
CA SER A 95 -5.67 6.48 -2.50
C SER A 95 -4.77 5.59 -1.65
N PHE A 96 -4.41 4.40 -2.16
CA PHE A 96 -3.60 3.45 -1.40
C PHE A 96 -2.14 3.90 -1.21
N PHE A 97 -1.54 4.60 -2.19
CA PHE A 97 -0.20 5.17 -2.03
C PHE A 97 -0.20 6.42 -1.14
N ALA A 98 -1.25 7.26 -1.20
CA ALA A 98 -1.37 8.45 -0.38
C ALA A 98 -1.57 8.13 1.12
N LEU A 99 -2.29 7.04 1.43
CA LEU A 99 -2.65 6.67 2.80
C LEU A 99 -1.43 6.47 3.72
N ALA A 100 -0.38 5.80 3.23
CA ALA A 100 0.84 5.58 4.00
C ALA A 100 1.60 6.90 4.25
N TYR A 101 1.69 7.76 3.23
CA TYR A 101 2.32 9.08 3.33
C TYR A 101 1.58 10.01 4.31
N ALA A 102 0.25 10.04 4.23
CA ALA A 102 -0.60 10.84 5.11
C ALA A 102 -0.48 10.41 6.59
N LEU A 103 -0.41 9.10 6.84
CA LEU A 103 -0.23 8.55 8.19
C LEU A 103 1.09 9.00 8.83
N VAL A 104 2.19 8.97 8.08
CA VAL A 104 3.52 9.36 8.60
C VAL A 104 3.63 10.86 8.86
N ASN A 105 3.05 11.69 7.99
CA ASN A 105 3.07 13.15 8.17
C ASN A 105 2.04 13.66 9.18
N GLY A 106 1.26 12.77 9.80
CA GLY A 106 0.30 13.15 10.82
C GLY A 106 -0.88 13.98 10.30
N SER A 107 -1.17 13.94 9.00
CA SER A 107 -2.27 14.70 8.38
C SER A 107 -3.65 14.08 8.61
N HIS A 108 -3.75 13.08 9.49
CA HIS A 108 -5.02 12.49 9.91
C HIS A 108 -5.48 13.09 11.22
N ILE A 109 -6.79 13.36 11.30
CA ILE A 109 -7.49 13.75 12.51
C ILE A 109 -7.35 12.61 13.52
N ARG A 110 -6.36 12.69 14.42
CA ARG A 110 -6.32 11.85 15.61
C ARG A 110 -7.49 12.28 16.49
N VAL A 111 -8.23 11.31 17.05
CA VAL A 111 -9.32 11.59 17.98
C VAL A 111 -8.70 12.14 19.28
N SER A 112 -8.43 13.44 19.27
CA SER A 112 -7.89 14.21 20.39
C SER A 112 -8.94 14.47 21.48
N ILE A 113 -10.19 14.02 21.27
CA ILE A 113 -11.31 14.29 22.17
C ILE A 113 -11.14 13.60 23.54
N PHE A 114 -10.38 12.50 23.62
CA PHE A 114 -10.08 11.84 24.91
C PHE A 114 -8.83 12.36 25.63
N LEU A 115 -8.24 13.47 25.17
CA LEU A 115 -6.97 14.01 25.69
C LEU A 115 -7.03 14.73 27.05
N ASN A 116 -8.16 14.67 27.77
CA ASN A 116 -8.26 15.22 29.12
C ASN A 116 -8.02 14.18 30.23
N MET A 117 -7.57 12.97 29.88
CA MET A 117 -7.19 11.92 30.83
C MET A 117 -5.66 11.83 30.97
N ASN A 118 -5.23 11.48 32.18
CA ASN A 118 -3.85 11.30 32.66
C ASN A 118 -2.86 10.84 31.56
N GLU A 119 -1.65 11.42 31.51
CA GLU A 119 -0.66 11.18 30.43
C GLU A 119 -0.37 9.69 30.19
N HIS A 120 -0.42 8.89 31.26
CA HIS A 120 -0.20 7.45 31.19
C HIS A 120 -1.30 6.71 30.39
N THR A 121 -2.58 7.06 30.60
CA THR A 121 -3.70 6.42 29.90
C THR A 121 -3.75 6.81 28.43
N ARG A 122 -3.37 8.04 28.11
CA ARG A 122 -3.25 8.53 26.72
C ARG A 122 -2.23 7.71 25.93
N PHE A 123 -1.04 7.51 26.50
CA PHE A 123 0.01 6.73 25.85
C PHE A 123 -0.44 5.30 25.55
N TRP A 124 -1.06 4.62 26.51
CA TRP A 124 -1.55 3.26 26.33
C TRP A 124 -2.71 3.17 25.33
N LEU A 125 -3.63 4.13 25.34
CA LEU A 125 -4.73 4.18 24.37
C LEU A 125 -4.21 4.40 22.94
N ASP A 126 -3.28 5.34 22.75
CA ASP A 126 -2.66 5.58 21.44
C ASP A 126 -1.86 4.36 20.97
N ALA A 127 -1.09 3.72 21.87
CA ALA A 127 -0.35 2.51 21.56
C ALA A 127 -1.27 1.34 21.18
N LEU A 128 -2.36 1.12 21.92
CA LEU A 128 -3.32 0.06 21.67
C LEU A 128 -4.10 0.31 20.38
N ALA A 129 -4.55 1.54 20.13
CA ALA A 129 -5.23 1.92 18.90
C ALA A 129 -4.31 1.70 17.67
N THR A 130 -3.05 2.12 17.77
CA THR A 130 -2.06 1.92 16.70
C THR A 130 -1.73 0.44 16.49
N LEU A 131 -1.66 -0.36 17.56
CA LEU A 131 -1.47 -1.80 17.48
C LEU A 131 -2.63 -2.49 16.76
N ILE A 132 -3.88 -2.17 17.14
CA ILE A 132 -5.07 -2.73 16.47
C ILE A 132 -5.09 -2.34 15.00
N ALA A 133 -4.82 -1.07 14.68
CA ALA A 133 -4.73 -0.60 13.30
C ALA A 133 -3.65 -1.36 12.51
N ALA A 134 -2.45 -1.55 13.08
CA ALA A 134 -1.36 -2.29 12.45
C ALA A 134 -1.74 -3.76 12.16
N VAL A 135 -2.42 -4.43 13.11
CA VAL A 135 -2.92 -5.80 12.94
C VAL A 135 -3.96 -5.87 11.81
N ILE A 136 -4.93 -4.96 11.79
CA ILE A 136 -5.96 -4.92 10.74
C ILE A 136 -5.33 -4.64 9.37
N ALA A 137 -4.41 -3.68 9.27
CA ALA A 137 -3.73 -3.36 8.01
C ALA A 137 -2.88 -4.52 7.50
N THR A 138 -2.20 -5.22 8.40
CA THR A 138 -1.40 -6.42 8.08
C THR A 138 -2.29 -7.55 7.56
N TYR A 139 -3.46 -7.75 8.16
CA TYR A 139 -4.46 -8.68 7.66
C TYR A 139 -4.97 -8.26 6.28
N PHE A 140 -5.30 -6.98 6.10
CA PHE A 140 -5.76 -6.46 4.82
C PHE A 140 -4.73 -6.65 3.70
N ALA A 141 -3.45 -6.34 3.95
CA ALA A 141 -2.35 -6.58 3.00
C ALA A 141 -2.23 -8.05 2.60
N ARG A 142 -2.39 -8.99 3.56
CA ARG A 142 -2.39 -10.42 3.26
C ARG A 142 -3.50 -10.81 2.28
N TYR A 143 -4.71 -10.31 2.49
CA TYR A 143 -5.83 -10.62 1.59
C TYR A 143 -5.66 -9.97 0.22
N ALA A 144 -5.11 -8.75 0.16
CA ALA A 144 -4.81 -8.07 -1.10
C ALA A 144 -3.80 -8.85 -1.98
N ILE A 145 -2.79 -9.50 -1.38
CA ILE A 145 -1.87 -10.38 -2.12
C ILE A 145 -2.59 -11.65 -2.59
N LYS A 146 -3.40 -12.25 -1.71
CA LYS A 146 -4.16 -13.47 -2.04
C LYS A 146 -5.13 -13.24 -3.19
N THR A 147 -5.81 -12.09 -3.23
CA THR A 147 -6.72 -11.74 -4.33
C THR A 147 -5.99 -11.58 -5.65
N ASN A 148 -4.78 -10.99 -5.63
CA ASN A 148 -3.97 -10.82 -6.84
C ASN A 148 -3.57 -12.18 -7.44
N ILE A 149 -3.11 -13.11 -6.61
CA ILE A 149 -2.76 -14.47 -7.05
C ILE A 149 -4.00 -15.22 -7.53
N MET A 150 -5.13 -15.08 -6.84
CA MET A 150 -6.38 -15.70 -7.26
C MET A 150 -6.81 -15.19 -8.65
N SER A 151 -6.69 -13.88 -8.91
CA SER A 151 -7.01 -13.28 -10.22
C SER A 151 -6.14 -13.85 -11.35
N VAL A 152 -4.85 -14.10 -11.09
CA VAL A 152 -3.96 -14.74 -12.06
C VAL A 152 -4.37 -16.19 -12.33
N VAL A 153 -4.73 -16.95 -11.29
CA VAL A 153 -5.15 -18.36 -11.42
C VAL A 153 -6.48 -18.48 -12.17
N LEU A 154 -7.41 -17.55 -11.94
CA LEU A 154 -8.70 -17.52 -12.62
C LEU A 154 -8.61 -16.93 -14.05
N ASN A 155 -7.48 -16.31 -14.41
CA ASN A 155 -7.28 -15.54 -15.64
C ASN A 155 -8.39 -14.49 -15.85
N ASP A 156 -8.79 -13.81 -14.77
CA ASP A 156 -9.88 -12.83 -14.80
C ASP A 156 -9.51 -11.60 -15.62
N ARG A 157 -10.38 -11.25 -16.57
CA ARG A 157 -10.28 -10.06 -17.42
C ARG A 157 -11.42 -9.09 -17.13
N THR A 158 -11.15 -7.80 -17.32
CA THR A 158 -12.16 -6.75 -17.21
C THR A 158 -13.29 -7.01 -18.21
N GLN A 159 -14.52 -6.79 -17.77
CA GLN A 159 -15.73 -6.93 -18.60
C GLN A 159 -16.13 -5.59 -19.27
N GLY A 160 -15.36 -4.54 -19.01
CA GLY A 160 -15.60 -3.20 -19.52
C GLY A 160 -14.93 -2.94 -20.87
N GLN A 161 -14.91 -1.68 -21.30
CA GLN A 161 -14.36 -1.27 -22.60
C GLN A 161 -12.84 -1.02 -22.56
N ASP A 162 -12.18 -1.53 -21.53
CA ASP A 162 -10.76 -1.37 -21.30
C ASP A 162 -9.91 -2.35 -22.08
N TYR A 163 -8.96 -1.79 -22.83
CA TYR A 163 -7.97 -2.55 -23.55
C TYR A 163 -6.56 -2.12 -23.13
N THR A 164 -5.73 -3.08 -22.74
CA THR A 164 -4.31 -2.85 -22.51
C THR A 164 -3.49 -3.48 -23.62
N PRO A 165 -2.40 -2.83 -24.05
CA PRO A 165 -1.54 -3.40 -25.07
C PRO A 165 -0.78 -4.60 -24.46
N GLU A 166 -0.64 -5.67 -25.23
CA GLU A 166 -0.05 -6.93 -24.74
C GLU A 166 1.38 -6.76 -24.20
N TRP A 167 2.17 -5.87 -24.79
CA TRP A 167 3.54 -5.60 -24.33
C TRP A 167 3.59 -5.14 -22.87
N LEU A 168 2.59 -4.39 -22.40
CA LEU A 168 2.52 -3.90 -21.02
C LEU A 168 2.31 -5.07 -20.06
N ILE A 169 1.44 -6.00 -20.43
CA ILE A 169 1.16 -7.22 -19.66
C ILE A 169 2.43 -8.10 -19.60
N SER A 170 3.11 -8.27 -20.74
CA SER A 170 4.35 -9.03 -20.83
C SER A 170 5.49 -8.43 -20.02
N PHE A 171 5.59 -7.10 -19.99
CA PHE A 171 6.56 -6.39 -19.15
C PHE A 171 6.31 -6.66 -17.65
N PHE A 172 5.05 -6.60 -17.19
CA PHE A 172 4.76 -6.89 -15.79
C PHE A 172 4.86 -8.39 -15.45
N SER A 173 4.48 -9.28 -16.37
CA SER A 173 4.58 -10.73 -16.17
C SER A 173 6.04 -11.22 -16.15
N MET A 174 6.97 -10.48 -16.76
CA MET A 174 8.41 -10.71 -16.68
C MET A 174 8.91 -10.66 -15.22
N PHE A 175 8.42 -9.72 -14.41
CA PHE A 175 8.79 -9.62 -12.99
C PHE A 175 8.19 -10.72 -12.13
N ALA A 176 7.08 -11.32 -12.56
CA ALA A 176 6.44 -12.43 -11.87
C ALA A 176 7.09 -13.79 -12.19
N ASN A 177 7.82 -13.90 -13.32
CA ASN A 177 8.41 -15.15 -13.81
C ASN A 177 9.94 -15.16 -13.72
N ALA A 178 10.51 -16.36 -13.68
CA ALA A 178 11.96 -16.54 -13.62
C ALA A 178 12.66 -15.92 -14.86
N PRO A 179 13.87 -15.34 -14.70
CA PRO A 179 14.63 -14.72 -15.79
C PRO A 179 14.86 -15.61 -17.01
N SER A 180 14.85 -16.93 -16.81
CA SER A 180 15.00 -17.93 -17.88
C SER A 180 13.84 -17.95 -18.87
N LYS A 181 12.64 -17.46 -18.48
CA LYS A 181 11.44 -17.46 -19.33
C LYS A 181 11.21 -16.13 -20.04
N TRP A 182 12.03 -15.12 -19.78
CA TRP A 182 11.84 -13.78 -20.35
C TRP A 182 11.88 -13.80 -21.88
N GLY A 183 12.79 -14.57 -22.49
CA GLY A 183 12.85 -14.69 -23.95
C GLY A 183 11.60 -15.29 -24.58
N GLN A 184 10.95 -16.24 -23.91
CA GLN A 184 9.71 -16.87 -24.40
C GLN A 184 8.52 -15.90 -24.30
N ILE A 185 8.41 -15.17 -23.18
CA ILE A 185 7.34 -14.18 -22.98
C ILE A 185 7.38 -13.09 -24.05
N TRP A 186 8.58 -12.58 -24.37
CA TRP A 186 8.73 -11.56 -25.42
C TRP A 186 8.51 -12.11 -26.83
N ALA A 187 8.85 -13.37 -27.09
CA ALA A 187 8.59 -14.02 -28.37
C ALA A 187 7.09 -14.30 -28.61
N GLU A 188 6.32 -14.54 -27.54
CA GLU A 188 4.87 -14.78 -27.59
C GLU A 188 4.04 -13.49 -27.50
N THR A 189 4.68 -12.34 -27.26
CA THR A 189 3.99 -11.05 -27.14
C THR A 189 3.54 -10.56 -28.51
N GLY A 190 2.23 -10.54 -28.75
CA GLY A 190 1.64 -9.91 -29.92
C GLY A 190 1.61 -8.38 -29.80
N SER A 191 1.31 -7.70 -30.91
CA SER A 191 1.02 -6.26 -30.93
C SER A 191 -0.47 -5.97 -30.70
N GLY A 192 -1.22 -6.95 -30.17
CA GLY A 192 -2.66 -6.88 -29.98
C GLY A 192 -3.08 -6.03 -28.78
N TRP A 193 -4.34 -5.64 -28.79
CA TRP A 193 -5.03 -5.00 -27.66
C TRP A 193 -5.90 -6.06 -26.97
N VAL A 194 -5.65 -6.31 -25.69
CA VAL A 194 -6.34 -7.35 -24.91
C VAL A 194 -7.06 -6.72 -23.74
N TYR A 195 -8.22 -7.29 -23.38
CA TYR A 195 -8.95 -6.90 -22.17
C TYR A 195 -8.04 -6.92 -20.95
N THR A 196 -8.09 -5.83 -20.20
CA THR A 196 -7.19 -5.59 -19.07
C THR A 196 -7.32 -6.74 -18.05
N PRO A 197 -6.23 -7.43 -17.72
CA PRO A 197 -6.28 -8.40 -16.64
C PRO A 197 -6.49 -7.68 -15.29
N ILE A 198 -7.40 -8.21 -14.47
CA ILE A 198 -7.81 -7.55 -13.22
C ILE A 198 -6.66 -7.44 -12.21
N TRP A 199 -5.68 -8.35 -12.27
CA TRP A 199 -4.49 -8.31 -11.43
C TRP A 199 -3.65 -7.04 -11.63
N LEU A 200 -3.67 -6.44 -12.84
CA LEU A 200 -2.86 -5.26 -13.16
C LEU A 200 -3.24 -4.02 -12.32
N PRO A 201 -4.51 -3.57 -12.29
CA PRO A 201 -4.92 -2.48 -11.39
C PRO A 201 -4.95 -2.87 -9.91
N GLN A 202 -5.00 -4.16 -9.59
CA GLN A 202 -4.90 -4.64 -8.20
C GLN A 202 -3.47 -4.56 -7.63
N LEU A 203 -2.44 -4.49 -8.48
CA LEU A 203 -1.05 -4.37 -8.03
C LEU A 203 -0.82 -3.11 -7.17
N PRO A 204 -1.15 -1.88 -7.63
CA PRO A 204 -1.06 -0.67 -6.80
C PRO A 204 -1.73 -0.80 -5.43
N MET A 205 -2.91 -1.42 -5.38
CA MET A 205 -3.62 -1.68 -4.12
C MET A 205 -2.81 -2.61 -3.21
N SER A 206 -2.33 -3.74 -3.74
CA SER A 206 -1.53 -4.68 -2.95
C SER A 206 -0.24 -4.04 -2.41
N ILE A 207 0.43 -3.20 -3.20
CA ILE A 207 1.66 -2.50 -2.79
C ILE A 207 1.33 -1.44 -1.72
N GLY A 208 0.31 -0.62 -1.95
CA GLY A 208 -0.07 0.45 -1.02
C GLY A 208 -0.55 -0.09 0.34
N THR A 209 -1.23 -1.23 0.36
CA THR A 209 -1.65 -1.88 1.61
C THR A 209 -0.49 -2.47 2.41
N ILE A 210 0.54 -3.00 1.73
CA ILE A 210 1.79 -3.41 2.38
C ILE A 210 2.49 -2.19 2.96
N LEU A 211 2.60 -1.09 2.19
CA LEU A 211 3.21 0.15 2.67
C LEU A 211 2.48 0.72 3.90
N LEU A 212 1.14 0.68 3.89
CA LEU A 212 0.33 1.07 5.03
C LEU A 212 0.60 0.20 6.26
N ALA A 213 0.63 -1.12 6.09
CA ALA A 213 0.92 -2.03 7.19
C ALA A 213 2.30 -1.74 7.79
N VAL A 214 3.31 -1.54 6.96
CA VAL A 214 4.67 -1.17 7.41
C VAL A 214 4.66 0.20 8.10
N ALA A 215 3.93 1.19 7.58
CA ALA A 215 3.81 2.52 8.19
C ALA A 215 3.16 2.50 9.57
N LEU A 216 2.15 1.64 9.79
CA LEU A 216 1.51 1.48 11.09
C LEU A 216 2.42 0.78 12.11
N TRP A 217 3.17 -0.23 11.68
CA TRP A 217 4.20 -0.84 12.53
C TRP A 217 5.33 0.15 12.85
N ASP A 218 5.76 0.95 11.88
CA ASP A 218 6.75 2.01 12.10
C ASP A 218 6.23 3.04 13.11
N ALA A 219 5.02 3.55 12.92
CA ALA A 219 4.37 4.48 13.84
C ALA A 219 4.27 3.92 15.26
N LEU A 220 3.90 2.64 15.42
CA LEU A 220 3.89 1.96 16.72
C LEU A 220 5.30 1.91 17.32
N THR A 221 6.31 1.48 16.56
CA THR A 221 7.69 1.39 17.09
C THR A 221 8.25 2.76 17.49
N ARG A 222 7.97 3.82 16.73
CA ARG A 222 8.39 5.19 17.06
C ARG A 222 7.68 5.70 18.31
N LEU A 223 6.38 5.43 18.47
CA LEU A 223 5.62 5.78 19.66
C LEU A 223 6.19 5.07 20.90
N LEU A 224 6.46 3.78 20.80
CA LEU A 224 7.01 2.97 21.90
C LEU A 224 8.46 3.36 22.28
N VAL A 225 9.29 3.75 21.31
CA VAL A 225 10.69 4.11 21.56
C VAL A 225 10.85 5.54 22.07
N ASN A 226 10.11 6.49 21.50
CA ASN A 226 10.26 7.90 21.88
C ASN A 226 9.45 8.26 23.13
N GLY A 227 8.39 7.50 23.48
CA GLY A 227 7.51 7.81 24.61
C GLY A 227 6.68 9.09 24.43
N GLU A 228 7.04 9.92 23.46
CA GLU A 228 6.33 11.12 23.04
C GLU A 228 5.29 10.74 22.00
N THR A 229 4.03 10.98 22.33
CA THR A 229 3.00 11.10 21.31
C THR A 229 3.39 12.30 20.44
N SER A 230 3.61 12.13 19.13
CA SER A 230 3.97 13.24 18.21
C SER A 230 2.82 14.24 17.99
N ILE A 231 1.94 14.37 18.97
CA ILE A 231 0.83 15.30 19.03
C ILE A 231 1.46 16.62 19.49
N VAL A 232 2.21 17.25 18.59
CA VAL A 232 2.26 18.70 18.59
C VAL A 232 0.87 19.08 18.12
N GLY A 233 -0.03 19.34 19.06
CA GLY A 233 -1.23 20.09 18.71
C GLY A 233 -0.71 21.35 18.04
N GLU A 234 -1.13 21.61 16.80
CA GLU A 234 -1.04 22.96 16.27
C GLU A 234 -1.57 23.86 17.37
N ALA A 235 -0.68 24.67 17.94
CA ALA A 235 -1.10 25.71 18.85
C ALA A 235 -2.09 26.53 18.03
N ILE A 236 -3.35 26.47 18.46
CA ILE A 236 -4.41 27.28 17.90
C ILE A 236 -4.01 28.71 18.25
N GLU A 237 -3.34 29.40 17.33
CA GLU A 237 -3.27 30.87 17.32
C GLU A 237 -4.63 31.44 16.92
#